data_AF-F0F111-F1
#
_entry.id   AF-F0F111-F1
#
_cell.length_a   1.000
_cell.length_b   1.000
_cell.length_c   1.000
_cell.angle_alpha   90.00
_cell.angle_beta   90.00
_cell.angle_gamma   90.00
#
_symmetry.space_group_name_H-M   'P 1'
#
loop_
_entity.id
_entity.type
_entity.pdbx_description
1 polymer ?
#
loop_
_entity_poly.entity_id
_entity_poly.type
_entity_poly.pdbx_seq_one_letter_code
_entity_poly.pdbx_strand_id
1 'polypeptide(L)' 'MKTLKGLNAQIINFLHIYPQNPTELLPLENEDLNCFGNLALITVSGNSTFNNATPVGKASSNPGIIAQSLS' A
#
# COMPACT_ATOMS: atom_id res chain seq x y z
N MET A 1 10.59 26.46 -27.07
CA MET A 1 10.40 25.25 -26.26
C MET A 1 10.03 25.69 -24.84
N LYS A 2 8.79 25.43 -24.37
CA LYS A 2 8.36 25.79 -23.01
C LYS A 2 8.75 24.67 -22.05
N THR A 3 9.56 24.97 -21.04
CA THR A 3 9.91 24.03 -19.97
C THR A 3 8.75 23.97 -18.99
N LEU A 4 8.20 22.76 -18.73
CA LEU A 4 7.24 22.52 -17.64
C LEU A 4 7.99 22.59 -16.30
N LYS A 5 8.23 23.80 -15.80
CA LYS A 5 8.68 24.01 -14.42
C LYS A 5 7.48 23.80 -13.50
N GLY A 6 7.56 22.84 -12.58
CA GLY A 6 6.69 22.78 -11.41
C GLY A 6 5.82 21.52 -11.21
N LEU A 7 5.97 20.46 -12.00
CA LEU A 7 5.25 19.22 -11.70
C LEU A 7 5.99 18.44 -10.58
N ASN A 8 5.58 18.65 -9.32
CA ASN A 8 5.94 17.76 -8.20
C ASN A 8 5.07 16.50 -8.28
N ALA A 9 5.44 15.56 -9.16
CA ALA A 9 4.81 14.26 -9.21
C ALA A 9 5.38 13.38 -8.08
N GLN A 10 4.53 12.89 -7.17
CA GLN A 10 4.91 11.84 -6.23
C GLN A 10 4.66 10.49 -6.90
N ILE A 11 5.66 9.61 -6.83
CA ILE A 11 5.51 8.22 -7.28
C ILE A 11 4.70 7.48 -6.20
N ILE A 12 3.57 6.92 -6.61
CA ILE A 12 2.69 6.11 -5.78
C ILE A 12 2.64 4.68 -6.31
N ASN A 13 2.53 3.72 -5.40
CA ASN A 13 2.42 2.29 -5.65
C ASN A 13 1.09 1.76 -5.13
N PHE A 14 0.68 0.59 -5.63
CA PHE A 14 -0.36 -0.20 -5.01
C PHE A 14 0.24 -1.12 -3.96
N LEU A 15 -0.31 -1.09 -2.74
CA LEU A 15 0.01 -1.98 -1.64
C LEU A 15 -1.17 -2.95 -1.44
N HIS A 16 -0.88 -4.24 -1.37
CA HIS A 16 -1.87 -5.22 -0.89
C HIS A 16 -2.03 -5.10 0.62
N ILE A 17 -3.26 -4.90 1.11
CA ILE A 17 -3.57 -4.79 2.55
C ILE A 17 -3.42 -6.17 3.19
N TYR A 18 -4.08 -7.18 2.62
CA TYR A 18 -3.79 -8.59 2.86
C TYR A 18 -2.55 -9.00 2.07
N PRO A 19 -1.56 -9.66 2.68
CA PRO A 19 -0.28 -9.96 2.02
C PRO A 19 -0.43 -10.94 0.85
N GLN A 20 0.36 -10.74 -0.20
CA GLN A 20 0.45 -11.68 -1.33
C GLN A 20 1.11 -13.01 -0.92
N ASN A 21 2.07 -12.93 0.01
CA ASN A 21 2.80 -14.08 0.54
C ASN A 21 2.64 -14.15 2.07
N PRO A 22 1.46 -14.50 2.58
CA PRO A 22 1.23 -14.61 4.02
C PRO A 22 2.15 -15.68 4.63
N THR A 23 2.76 -15.38 5.78
CA THR A 23 3.58 -16.35 6.52
C THR A 23 2.74 -17.25 7.43
N GLU A 24 1.66 -16.71 8.01
CA GLU A 24 0.83 -17.40 9.03
C GLU A 24 -0.63 -17.60 8.59
N LEU A 25 -1.02 -17.07 7.43
CA LEU A 25 -2.38 -17.14 6.89
C LEU A 25 -2.42 -17.90 5.57
N LEU A 26 -3.61 -18.30 5.13
CA LEU A 26 -3.80 -18.90 3.81
C LEU A 26 -3.69 -17.83 2.70
N PRO A 27 -3.10 -18.15 1.54
CA PRO A 27 -3.17 -17.28 0.37
C PRO A 27 -4.62 -17.00 -0.02
N LEU A 28 -4.89 -15.78 -0.50
CA LEU A 28 -6.17 -15.47 -1.13
C LEU A 28 -6.17 -15.94 -2.59
N GLU A 29 -7.37 -16.24 -3.08
CA GLU A 29 -7.59 -16.43 -4.51
C GLU A 29 -7.27 -15.15 -5.29
N ASN A 30 -6.88 -15.30 -6.55
CA ASN A 30 -6.37 -14.18 -7.34
C ASN A 30 -7.38 -13.02 -7.47
N GLU A 31 -8.67 -13.32 -7.51
CA GLU A 31 -9.74 -12.30 -7.60
C GLU A 31 -9.83 -11.48 -6.30
N ASP A 32 -9.86 -12.14 -5.15
CA ASP A 32 -9.88 -11.46 -3.84
C ASP A 32 -8.56 -10.74 -3.56
N LEU A 33 -7.43 -11.33 -3.94
CA LEU A 33 -6.11 -10.73 -3.74
C LEU A 33 -5.96 -9.41 -4.50
N ASN A 34 -6.46 -9.34 -5.74
CA ASN A 34 -6.27 -8.18 -6.62
C ASN A 34 -7.51 -7.28 -6.72
N CYS A 35 -8.53 -7.49 -5.88
CA CYS A 35 -9.69 -6.61 -5.85
C CYS A 35 -9.35 -5.25 -5.21
N PHE A 36 -10.13 -4.21 -5.54
CA PHE A 36 -9.95 -2.88 -4.95
C PHE A 36 -10.13 -2.87 -3.42
N GLY A 37 -10.88 -3.83 -2.85
CA GLY A 37 -11.01 -3.97 -1.40
C GLY A 37 -9.71 -4.39 -0.70
N ASN A 38 -8.75 -4.95 -1.43
CA ASN A 38 -7.46 -5.39 -0.92
C ASN A 38 -6.28 -4.49 -1.34
N LEU A 39 -6.53 -3.42 -2.09
CA LEU A 39 -5.49 -2.52 -2.60
C LEU A 39 -5.58 -1.14 -1.94
N ALA A 40 -4.43 -0.61 -1.53
CA ALA A 40 -4.29 0.76 -1.07
C ALA A 40 -3.28 1.51 -1.94
N LEU A 41 -3.50 2.81 -2.14
CA LEU A 41 -2.50 3.70 -2.73
C LEU A 41 -1.52 4.14 -1.64
N ILE A 42 -0.24 4.03 -1.91
CA ILE A 42 0.81 4.40 -0.97
C ILE A 42 1.99 5.07 -1.70
N THR A 43 2.75 5.92 -1.02
CA THR A 43 4.02 6.40 -1.55
C THR A 43 5.03 5.25 -1.64
N VAL A 44 5.99 5.34 -2.57
CA VAL A 44 7.08 4.34 -2.67
C VAL A 44 7.81 4.17 -1.34
N SER A 45 8.07 5.28 -0.63
CA SER A 45 8.70 5.24 0.70
C SER A 45 7.84 4.49 1.71
N GLY A 46 6.54 4.71 1.74
CA GLY A 46 5.62 3.97 2.61
C GLY A 46 5.59 2.48 2.30
N ASN A 47 5.64 2.08 1.02
CA ASN A 47 5.65 0.65 0.64
C ASN A 47 6.88 -0.09 1.18
N SER A 48 8.04 0.58 1.27
CA SER A 48 9.25 -0.02 1.84
C SER A 48 9.13 -0.32 3.34
N THR A 49 8.17 0.30 4.02
CA THR A 49 7.91 0.12 5.46
C THR A 49 6.95 -1.04 5.74
N PHE A 50 6.09 -1.41 4.78
CA PHE A 50 5.13 -2.51 4.97
C PHE A 50 5.69 -3.84 4.46
N ASN A 51 5.65 -4.85 5.32
CA ASN A 51 6.02 -6.23 5.00
C ASN A 51 4.77 -7.09 4.72
N ASN A 52 4.96 -8.41 4.60
CA ASN A 52 3.86 -9.39 4.43
C ASN A 52 3.05 -9.63 5.73
N ALA A 53 3.00 -8.68 6.66
CA ALA A 53 2.15 -8.78 7.85
C ALA A 53 0.66 -8.80 7.48
N THR A 54 -0.14 -9.30 8.43
CA THR A 54 -1.59 -9.26 8.37
C THR A 54 -2.11 -7.82 8.33
N PRO A 55 -3.35 -7.58 7.87
CA PRO A 55 -3.95 -6.24 7.87
C PRO A 55 -3.85 -5.52 9.23
N VAL A 56 -4.11 -6.25 10.32
CA VAL A 56 -3.98 -5.73 11.69
C VAL A 56 -2.53 -5.38 12.01
N GLY A 57 -1.57 -6.25 11.66
CA GLY A 57 -0.15 -5.99 11.87
C GLY A 57 0.37 -4.77 11.10
N LYS A 58 -0.15 -4.52 9.90
CA LYS A 58 0.15 -3.30 9.14
C LYS A 58 -0.44 -2.07 9.82
N ALA A 59 -1.70 -2.12 10.24
CA ALA A 59 -2.36 -1.00 10.92
C ALA A 59 -1.68 -0.64 12.26
N SER A 60 -1.24 -1.64 13.03
CA SER A 60 -0.60 -1.41 14.33
C SER A 60 0.85 -0.95 14.23
N SER A 61 1.59 -1.37 13.20
CA SER A 61 3.01 -1.05 13.04
C SER A 61 3.25 0.36 12.52
N ASN A 62 2.33 0.90 11.70
CA ASN A 62 2.52 2.18 11.01
C ASN A 62 1.23 3.02 10.94
N PRO A 63 0.67 3.44 12.10
CA PRO A 63 -0.60 4.16 12.15
C PRO A 63 -0.57 5.49 11.37
N GLY A 64 0.59 6.15 11.31
CA GLY A 64 0.78 7.40 10.60
C GLY A 64 0.64 7.30 9.08
N ILE A 65 0.87 6.12 8.48
CA ILE A 65 0.73 5.93 7.03
C ILE A 65 -0.73 5.60 6.66
N ILE A 66 -1.45 4.86 7.52
CA ILE A 66 -2.89 4.61 7.33
C ILE A 66 -3.71 5.91 7.39
N ALA A 67 -3.34 6.83 8.28
CA ALA A 67 -4.02 8.11 8.43
C ALA A 67 -3.86 9.05 7.20
N GLN A 68 -2.90 8.80 6.30
CA GLN A 68 -2.66 9.64 5.10
C GLN A 68 -3.79 9.58 4.07
N SER A 69 -4.74 8.65 4.20
CA SER A 69 -5.91 8.56 3.31
C SER A 69 -7.09 9.43 3.76
N LEU A 70 -7.03 10.03 4.96
CA LEU A 70 -8.15 10.76 5.60
C LEU A 70 -7.92 12.27 5.75
N SER A 71 -6.82 12.80 5.22
CA SER A 71 -6.49 14.23 5.23
C SER A 71 -6.97 14.96 3.98
#